data_AF-A0A6P0TGQ7-F1
#
_entry.id   AF-A0A6P0TGQ7-F1
#
_cell.length_a   1.000
_cell.length_b   1.000
_cell.length_c   1.000
_cell.angle_alpha   90.00
_cell.angle_beta   90.00
_cell.angle_gamma   90.00
#
_symmetry.space_group_name_H-M   'P 1'
#
loop_
_entity.id
_entity.type
_entity.pdbx_description
1 polymer ?
#
loop_
_entity_poly.entity_id
_entity_poly.type
_entity_poly.pdbx_seq_one_letter_code
_entity_poly.pdbx_strand_id
1 'polypeptide(L)' 'MIQQVDTIDCKTTCVSGCVLDEKCPHRQYGATASAFMQKTSLEDMHEIAEIARRKKLEAPPKWVFPEGGIQH' A
#
# COMPACT_ATOMS: atom_id res chain seq x y z
N MET A 1 -19.13 23.29 2.84
CA MET A 1 -18.57 22.49 3.95
C MET A 1 -17.29 21.88 3.41
N ILE A 2 -16.15 22.49 3.70
CA ILE A 2 -14.85 22.15 3.10
C ILE A 2 -14.28 20.99 3.93
N GLN A 3 -14.24 19.79 3.35
CA GLN A 3 -13.60 18.64 3.95
C GLN A 3 -12.09 18.90 3.95
N GLN A 4 -11.54 19.24 5.12
CA GLN A 4 -10.10 19.27 5.34
C GLN A 4 -9.62 17.82 5.29
N VAL A 5 -9.01 17.43 4.17
CA VAL A 5 -8.27 16.16 4.08
C VAL A 5 -6.97 16.40 4.81
N ASP A 6 -6.92 16.07 6.10
CA ASP A 6 -5.65 15.97 6.81
C ASP A 6 -4.78 14.97 6.04
N THR A 7 -3.71 15.46 5.42
CA THR A 7 -2.70 14.63 4.76
C THR A 7 -2.04 13.78 5.84
N ILE A 8 -2.57 12.57 6.04
CA ILE A 8 -2.04 11.57 6.97
C ILE A 8 -1.14 10.59 6.23
N ASP A 9 0.08 10.39 6.74
CA ASP A 9 0.93 9.29 6.28
C ASP A 9 0.40 7.97 6.85
N CYS A 10 -0.45 7.32 6.06
CA CYS A 10 -1.05 6.04 6.41
C CYS A 10 0.01 4.95 6.63
N LYS A 11 1.21 5.07 6.02
CA LYS A 11 2.26 4.07 6.13
C LYS A 11 2.88 4.04 7.53
N THR A 12 3.02 5.19 8.18
CA THR A 12 3.61 5.31 9.51
C THR A 12 2.57 5.30 10.62
N THR A 13 1.38 5.84 10.35
CA THR A 13 0.35 6.03 11.39
C THR A 13 -0.60 4.83 11.51
N CYS A 14 -0.93 4.16 10.39
CA CYS A 14 -1.94 3.09 10.36
C CYS A 14 -1.33 1.67 10.31
N VAL A 15 -0.14 1.48 10.86
CA VAL A 15 0.65 0.23 10.72
C VAL A 15 -0.09 -1.01 11.25
N SER A 16 -0.88 -0.85 12.32
CA SER A 16 -1.64 -1.94 12.97
C SER A 16 -3.14 -1.87 12.71
N GLY A 17 -3.58 -1.00 11.81
CA GLY A 17 -5.00 -0.72 11.57
C GLY A 17 -5.27 0.78 11.42
N CYS A 18 -6.45 1.11 10.91
CA CYS A 18 -6.84 2.49 10.68
C CYS A 18 -7.06 3.23 12.01
N VAL A 19 -6.35 4.34 12.23
CA VAL A 19 -6.46 5.16 13.47
C VAL A 19 -7.55 6.23 13.41
N LEU A 20 -8.16 6.45 12.23
CA LEU A 20 -9.13 7.52 11.97
C LEU A 20 -10.57 7.01 11.83
N ASP A 21 -10.82 5.70 12.02
CA ASP A 21 -12.13 5.06 11.85
C ASP A 21 -12.89 5.50 10.58
N GLU A 22 -14.00 6.20 10.75
CA GLU A 22 -14.88 6.72 9.69
C GLU A 22 -14.23 7.86 8.86
N LYS A 23 -13.20 8.53 9.39
CA LYS A 23 -12.53 9.67 8.76
C LYS A 23 -11.35 9.27 7.87
N CYS A 24 -11.18 7.97 7.60
CA CYS A 24 -10.12 7.50 6.71
C CYS A 24 -10.30 8.07 5.29
N PRO A 25 -9.34 8.85 4.75
CA PRO A 25 -9.45 9.45 3.42
C PRO A 25 -9.53 8.40 2.30
N HIS A 26 -9.06 7.18 2.58
CA HIS A 26 -9.05 6.06 1.63
C HIS A 26 -10.17 5.04 1.86
N ARG A 27 -11.16 5.35 2.71
CA ARG A 27 -12.25 4.43 3.07
C ARG A 27 -13.00 3.87 1.87
N GLN A 28 -13.19 4.69 0.82
CA GLN A 28 -13.86 4.29 -0.41
C GLN A 28 -13.23 3.09 -1.11
N TYR A 29 -11.92 2.87 -0.96
CA TYR A 29 -11.22 1.75 -1.58
C TYR A 29 -11.41 0.41 -0.84
N GLY A 30 -11.93 0.45 0.39
CA GLY A 30 -12.18 -0.76 1.19
C GLY A 30 -13.16 -1.72 0.49
N ALA A 31 -14.21 -1.19 -0.14
CA ALA A 31 -15.18 -2.00 -0.88
C ALA A 31 -14.53 -2.74 -2.06
N THR A 32 -13.65 -2.06 -2.80
CA THR A 32 -12.91 -2.65 -3.93
C THR A 32 -11.93 -3.73 -3.46
N ALA A 33 -11.19 -3.47 -2.38
CA ALA A 33 -10.27 -4.44 -1.80
C ALA A 33 -11.00 -5.70 -1.31
N SER A 34 -12.12 -5.54 -0.60
CA SER A 34 -12.96 -6.65 -0.15
C SER A 34 -13.56 -7.44 -1.33
N ALA A 35 -13.95 -6.77 -2.41
CA ALA A 35 -14.46 -7.44 -3.59
C ALA A 35 -13.36 -8.25 -4.32
N PHE A 36 -12.13 -7.74 -4.35
CA PHE A 36 -10.99 -8.49 -4.88
C PHE A 36 -10.71 -9.74 -4.04
N MET A 37 -10.60 -9.59 -2.71
CA MET A 37 -10.34 -10.71 -1.81
C MET A 37 -11.38 -11.84 -1.90
N GLN A 38 -12.66 -11.50 -2.13
CA GLN A 38 -13.71 -12.50 -2.26
C GLN A 38 -13.71 -13.21 -3.62
N LYS A 39 -13.22 -12.56 -4.68
CA LYS A 39 -13.22 -13.08 -6.05
C LYS A 39 -11.92 -13.81 -6.41
N THR A 40 -10.84 -13.52 -5.71
CA THR A 40 -9.52 -14.11 -5.95
C THR A 40 -9.32 -15.25 -4.97
N SER A 41 -9.10 -16.47 -5.48
CA SER A 41 -8.79 -17.61 -4.61
C SER A 41 -7.44 -17.43 -3.94
N LEU A 42 -7.20 -18.17 -2.84
CA LEU A 42 -5.90 -18.12 -2.16
C LEU A 42 -4.75 -18.53 -3.10
N GLU A 43 -4.98 -19.54 -3.93
CA GLU A 43 -4.01 -20.02 -4.93
C GLU A 43 -3.68 -18.94 -5.96
N ASP A 44 -4.69 -18.24 -6.49
CA ASP A 44 -4.50 -17.12 -7.41
C ASP A 44 -3.70 -15.98 -6.76
N MET A 45 -3.94 -15.69 -5.47
CA MET A 45 -3.17 -14.68 -4.75
C MET A 45 -1.68 -15.05 -4.66
N HIS A 46 -1.37 -16.33 -4.44
CA HIS A 46 0.01 -16.81 -4.42
C HIS A 46 0.66 -16.72 -5.80
N GLU A 47 -0.07 -17.04 -6.88
CA GLU A 47 0.44 -16.88 -8.25
C GLU A 47 0.73 -15.42 -8.58
N ILE A 48 -0.20 -14.51 -8.26
CA ILE A 48 -0.02 -13.05 -8.45
C ILE A 48 1.23 -12.56 -7.71
N ALA A 49 1.44 -13.02 -6.47
CA ALA A 49 2.61 -12.66 -5.68
C ALA A 49 3.92 -13.15 -6.32
N GLU A 50 3.96 -14.37 -6.85
CA GLU A 50 5.15 -14.91 -7.52
C GLU A 50 5.44 -14.18 -8.84
N ILE A 51 4.41 -13.86 -9.63
CA ILE A 51 4.57 -13.07 -10.86
C ILE A 51 5.14 -11.68 -10.52
N ALA A 52 4.61 -11.02 -9.49
CA ALA A 52 5.13 -9.74 -9.03
C ALA A 52 6.59 -9.83 -8.55
N ARG A 53 6.94 -10.91 -7.84
CA ARG A 53 8.31 -11.17 -7.40
C ARG A 53 9.26 -11.34 -8.59
N ARG A 54 8.89 -12.15 -9.60
CA ARG A 54 9.71 -12.35 -10.80
C ARG A 54 9.94 -11.04 -11.55
N LYS A 55 8.89 -10.27 -11.80
CA LYS A 55 9.00 -8.95 -12.45
C LYS A 55 9.94 -8.01 -11.70
N LYS A 56 9.93 -8.02 -10.36
CA LYS A 56 10.82 -7.21 -9.54
C LYS A 56 12.29 -7.64 -9.65
N LEU A 57 12.56 -8.93 -9.85
CA LEU A 57 13.91 -9.47 -10.03
C LEU A 57 14.47 -9.21 -11.43
N GLU A 58 13.59 -9.22 -12.44
CA GLU A 58 13.94 -8.91 -13.83
C GLU A 58 14.11 -7.41 -14.08
N ALA A 59 13.44 -6.57 -13.27
CA ALA A 59 13.57 -5.13 -13.35
C ALA A 59 14.97 -4.65 -12.94
N PRO A 60 15.49 -3.59 -13.58
CA PRO A 60 16.76 -2.99 -13.16
C PRO A 60 16.66 -2.51 -11.70
N PRO A 61 17.76 -2.59 -10.93
CA PRO A 61 17.76 -2.19 -9.53
C PRO A 61 17.38 -0.72 -9.39
N LYS A 62 16.34 -0.43 -8.60
CA LYS A 62 15.99 0.94 -8.21
C LYS A 62 16.89 1.37 -7.05
N TRP A 63 17.90 2.16 -7.36
CA TRP A 63 18.73 2.81 -6.35
C TRP A 63 17.91 3.89 -5.64
N VAL A 64 17.77 3.76 -4.32
CA VAL A 64 17.12 4.77 -3.48
C VAL A 64 18.21 5.35 -2.58
N PHE A 65 18.57 6.62 -2.79
CA PHE A 65 19.49 7.32 -1.91
C PHE A 65 18.72 7.78 -0.67
N PRO A 66 19.25 7.56 0.55
CA PRO A 66 18.67 8.13 1.77
C PRO A 66 18.62 9.65 1.67
N GLU A 67 17.55 10.27 2.19
CA GLU A 67 17.33 11.72 2.10
C GLU A 67 18.41 12.57 2.80
N GLY A 68 19.29 11.95 3.59
CA GLY A 68 20.42 12.59 4.27
C GLY A 68 21.77 12.50 3.57
N GLY A 69 21.89 11.82 2.42
CA GLY A 69 23.18 11.58 1.77
C GLY A 69 24.18 10.78 2.64
N ILE A 70 25.33 10.42 2.06
CA ILE A 70 26.46 9.86 2.82
C ILE A 70 27.06 10.97 3.68
N GLN A 71 26.74 10.96 4.98
CA GLN A 71 27.36 11.84 5.96
C GLN A 71 28.79 11.35 6.20
N HIS A 72 29.77 12.11 5.69
CA HIS A 72 31.20 11.94 5.97
C HIS A 72 31.57 12.55 7.31
#